data_AF-A0A260RP02-F1
#
_entry.id   AF-A0A260RP02-F1
#
_cell.length_a   1.000
_cell.length_b   1.000
_cell.length_c   1.000
_cell.angle_alpha   90.00
_cell.angle_beta   90.00
_cell.angle_gamma   90.00
#
_symmetry.space_group_name_H-M   'P 1'
#
loop_
_entity.id
_entity.type
_entity.pdbx_description
1 polymer ?
#
loop_
_entity_poly.entity_id
_entity_poly.type
_entity_poly.pdbx_seq_one_letter_code
_entity_poly.pdbx_strand_id
1 'polypeptide(L)'
;MYDGSVTDSPRLLLDTNVVIAHENDGSEPHLNAAAADTLVQLARHLGFELLLSSGTRSDFVNAPDQVRHARLRTLQKYYRVLDRVPENPLVRQQFPRHLSTNNAADLEVLSTYGTGFPTVLVTEDNAMRGRAARAGLTNVFDIDAAIDWLRELQDPALNNAASAAIVPAYQINRNADLFASLRSDYEPFDRWWSDKVVHQERPAIILGSPLAPDGLAVLKEETGTFELGERLLKICTFKVQDGSGSGQARRGELLLRAVIDYAAARNYPAMYLTAWPKHEKLVGWLKQFGFFQHTVTADGELVMAKHRVPPPGQVPLAPLDHAIRYGPRSLRIEEAHVVPIRHHYHDRLLPDSDDQGSLFENEPCGNAIRKAYLCRSNTRLLEPGHLLAFLRTKPDEEARVTAVGVVEQTLVSARPSQIAAFVRGRTVYDYQEIERMCSRGSVLAVLFRLDTRTSPPWPAATLRAAGVMSTSPQSIARVSKGGVAWIRTQLDA
;
A
#
# COMPACT_ATOMS: atom_id res chain seq x y z
N MET A 1 21.80 38.57 4.26
CA MET A 1 20.92 37.82 3.36
C MET A 1 21.39 36.37 3.37
N TYR A 2 20.85 35.54 4.26
CA TYR A 2 21.04 34.09 4.22
C TYR A 2 19.95 33.53 3.34
N ASP A 3 20.18 33.51 2.02
CA ASP A 3 19.41 32.66 1.11
C ASP A 3 20.11 31.30 1.07
N GLY A 4 20.04 30.60 2.21
CA GLY A 4 20.23 29.16 2.22
C GLY A 4 18.85 28.59 1.92
N SER A 5 18.59 28.19 0.68
CA SER A 5 17.35 27.51 0.32
C SER A 5 17.17 26.34 1.29
N VAL A 6 16.26 26.49 2.26
CA VAL A 6 15.90 25.38 3.14
C VAL A 6 15.30 24.32 2.23
N THR A 7 16.06 23.26 1.97
CA THR A 7 15.58 22.12 1.20
C THR A 7 14.42 21.51 2.00
N ASP A 8 13.21 21.59 1.45
CA ASP A 8 12.02 21.03 2.08
C ASP A 8 12.09 19.50 2.03
N SER A 9 12.75 18.92 3.03
CA SER A 9 12.90 17.48 3.21
C SER A 9 11.90 16.91 4.22
N PRO A 10 11.54 15.63 4.10
CA PRO A 10 10.79 14.94 5.13
C PRO A 10 11.43 15.08 6.53
N ARG A 11 10.56 15.27 7.52
CA ARG A 11 10.92 15.34 8.94
C ARG A 11 10.11 14.30 9.69
N LEU A 12 10.80 13.33 10.28
CA LEU A 12 10.18 12.18 10.95
C LEU A 12 10.10 12.47 12.45
N LEU A 13 8.89 12.66 12.97
CA LEU A 13 8.66 12.65 14.41
C LEU A 13 8.67 11.19 14.89
N LEU A 14 9.58 10.85 15.78
CA LEU A 14 9.63 9.52 16.37
C LEU A 14 8.95 9.54 17.74
N ASP A 15 8.14 8.52 17.99
CA ASP A 15 7.68 8.20 19.33
C ASP A 15 8.88 7.85 20.23
N THR A 16 8.79 8.19 21.52
CA THR A 16 9.84 7.95 22.52
C THR A 16 10.25 6.46 22.55
N ASN A 17 9.30 5.54 22.39
CA ASN A 17 9.58 4.10 22.36
C ASN A 17 10.48 3.67 21.19
N VAL A 18 10.39 4.34 20.04
CA VAL A 18 11.26 4.08 18.88
C VAL A 18 12.69 4.52 19.18
N VAL A 19 12.86 5.64 19.90
CA VAL A 19 14.18 6.11 20.32
C VAL A 19 14.80 5.18 21.36
N ILE A 20 14.01 4.74 22.34
CA ILE A 20 14.46 3.76 23.35
C ILE A 20 14.92 2.47 22.66
N ALA A 21 14.20 2.01 21.64
CA ALA A 21 14.62 0.87 20.83
C ALA A 21 15.96 1.11 20.12
N HIS A 22 16.16 2.29 19.54
CA HIS A 22 17.42 2.67 18.88
C HIS A 22 18.61 2.75 19.84
N GLU A 23 18.41 3.23 21.06
CA GLU A 23 19.47 3.29 22.08
C GLU A 23 19.93 1.89 22.49
N ASN A 24 18.98 0.95 22.62
CA ASN A 24 19.26 -0.43 22.96
C ASN A 24 20.08 -0.58 24.27
N ASP A 25 19.88 0.33 25.23
CA ASP A 25 20.64 0.43 26.50
C ASP A 25 20.22 -0.59 27.59
N GLY A 26 19.35 -1.56 27.25
CA GLY A 26 18.87 -2.57 28.18
C GLY A 26 19.90 -3.67 28.46
N SER A 27 19.71 -4.44 29.53
CA SER A 27 20.51 -5.66 29.78
C SER A 27 20.29 -6.73 28.73
N GLU A 28 19.12 -6.71 28.08
CA GLU A 28 18.79 -7.52 26.91
C GLU A 28 18.49 -6.60 25.72
N PRO A 29 18.80 -7.02 24.48
CA PRO A 29 18.50 -6.23 23.29
C PRO A 29 17.00 -5.98 23.16
N HIS A 30 16.62 -4.73 22.90
CA HIS A 30 15.24 -4.38 22.61
C HIS A 30 14.76 -5.10 21.34
N LEU A 31 13.54 -5.63 21.36
CA LEU A 31 12.97 -6.40 20.24
C LEU A 31 13.12 -5.68 18.88
N ASN A 32 12.92 -4.36 18.89
CA ASN A 32 12.97 -3.51 17.70
C ASN A 32 14.32 -2.79 17.48
N ALA A 33 15.39 -3.16 18.19
CA ALA A 33 16.65 -2.41 18.15
C ALA A 33 17.27 -2.34 16.73
N ALA A 34 17.37 -3.49 16.06
CA ALA A 34 17.94 -3.56 14.70
C ALA A 34 17.10 -2.77 13.68
N ALA A 35 15.77 -2.81 13.82
CA ALA A 35 14.87 -2.06 12.96
C ALA A 35 15.00 -0.55 13.22
N ALA A 36 15.02 -0.12 14.49
CA ALA A 36 15.19 1.29 14.84
C ALA A 36 16.54 1.86 14.38
N ASP A 37 17.64 1.10 14.48
CA ASP A 37 18.95 1.49 13.90
C ASP A 37 18.89 1.62 12.38
N THR A 38 18.29 0.65 11.69
CA THR A 38 18.08 0.71 10.23
C THR A 38 17.28 1.95 9.82
N LEU A 39 16.20 2.26 10.54
CA LEU A 39 15.37 3.45 10.32
C LEU A 39 16.20 4.74 10.42
N VAL A 40 16.99 4.88 11.50
CA VAL A 40 17.82 6.06 11.74
C VAL A 40 18.89 6.22 10.67
N GLN A 41 19.56 5.12 10.28
CA GLN A 41 20.59 5.13 9.25
C GLN A 41 20.03 5.54 7.88
N LEU A 42 18.89 4.97 7.46
CA LEU A 42 18.25 5.30 6.19
C LEU A 42 17.79 6.76 6.14
N ALA A 43 17.11 7.24 7.20
CA ALA A 43 16.64 8.61 7.26
C ALA A 43 17.79 9.61 7.14
N ARG A 44 18.91 9.33 7.82
CA ARG A 44 20.12 10.17 7.76
C ARG A 44 20.81 10.10 6.41
N HIS A 45 20.87 8.93 5.79
CA HIS A 45 21.44 8.78 4.46
C HIS A 45 20.67 9.61 3.41
N LEU A 46 19.35 9.69 3.55
CA LEU A 46 18.48 10.53 2.73
C LEU A 46 18.46 12.01 3.14
N GLY A 47 19.15 12.39 4.21
CA GLY A 47 19.21 13.77 4.71
C GLY A 47 17.93 14.25 5.41
N PHE A 48 17.10 13.33 5.92
CA PHE A 48 15.85 13.65 6.61
C PHE A 48 16.09 13.93 8.10
N GLU A 49 15.40 14.93 8.66
CA GLU A 49 15.52 15.24 10.09
C GLU A 49 14.73 14.24 10.93
N LEU A 50 15.33 13.80 12.04
CA LEU A 50 14.66 13.01 13.07
C LEU A 50 14.29 13.92 14.24
N LEU A 51 13.00 13.99 14.55
CA LEU A 51 12.41 14.91 15.51
C LEU A 51 11.85 14.17 16.72
N LEU A 52 11.84 14.84 17.87
CA LEU A 52 11.20 14.37 19.10
C LEU A 52 10.31 15.44 19.71
N SER A 53 9.24 15.01 20.38
CA SER A 53 8.38 15.91 21.16
C SER A 53 9.11 16.44 22.40
N SER A 54 8.57 17.49 23.01
CA SER A 54 9.23 18.14 24.16
C SER A 54 9.25 17.24 25.40
N GLY A 55 8.21 16.45 25.62
CA GLY A 55 8.02 15.54 26.75
C GLY A 55 9.09 14.45 26.81
N THR A 56 9.54 13.99 25.64
CA THR A 56 10.59 12.98 25.49
C THR A 56 11.88 13.37 26.24
N ARG A 57 12.27 14.65 26.23
CA ARG A 57 13.48 15.12 26.95
C ARG A 57 13.40 14.85 28.46
N SER A 58 12.21 14.95 29.04
CA SER A 58 12.00 14.74 30.48
C SER A 58 12.24 13.27 30.85
N ASP A 59 11.77 12.34 30.02
CA ASP A 59 11.99 10.90 30.22
C ASP A 59 13.48 10.54 30.18
N PHE A 60 14.24 11.19 29.30
CA PHE A 60 15.68 11.01 29.18
C PHE A 60 16.49 11.61 30.32
N VAL A 61 16.09 12.78 30.82
CA VAL A 61 16.72 13.40 32.00
C VAL A 61 16.46 12.56 33.25
N ASN A 62 15.27 11.98 33.38
CA ASN A 62 14.87 11.17 34.53
C ASN A 62 15.40 9.72 34.49
N ALA A 63 16.11 9.32 33.43
CA ALA A 63 16.72 7.99 33.32
C ALA A 63 17.78 7.74 34.43
N PRO A 64 18.04 6.48 34.83
CA PRO A 64 19.07 6.16 35.83
C PRO A 64 20.46 6.72 35.46
N ASP A 65 21.23 7.15 36.46
CA ASP A 65 22.55 7.79 36.31
C ASP A 65 23.51 7.05 35.37
N GLN A 66 23.47 5.71 35.43
CA GLN A 66 24.34 4.82 34.67
C GLN A 66 24.14 4.91 33.14
N VAL A 67 22.91 5.18 32.68
CA VAL A 67 22.58 5.26 31.24
C VAL A 67 22.33 6.70 30.77
N ARG A 68 22.01 7.63 31.67
CA ARG A 68 21.64 9.02 31.35
C ARG A 68 22.64 9.73 30.42
N HIS A 69 23.94 9.59 30.67
CA HIS A 69 24.98 10.23 29.85
C HIS A 69 25.09 9.65 28.43
N ALA A 70 24.82 8.36 28.26
CA ALA A 70 24.78 7.74 26.93
C ALA A 70 23.57 8.25 26.15
N ARG A 71 22.39 8.23 26.78
CA ARG A 71 21.12 8.68 26.19
C ARG A 71 21.14 10.14 25.75
N LEU A 72 21.62 11.05 26.60
CA LEU A 72 21.72 12.47 26.26
C LEU A 72 22.66 12.72 25.07
N ARG A 73 23.74 11.93 24.92
CA ARG A 73 24.64 12.01 23.76
C ARG A 73 23.97 11.48 22.49
N THR A 74 23.24 10.36 22.58
CA THR A 74 22.45 9.83 21.45
C THR A 74 21.41 10.86 20.99
N LEU A 75 20.67 11.46 21.92
CA LEU A 75 19.73 12.54 21.65
C LEU A 75 20.39 13.68 20.88
N GLN A 76 21.50 14.22 21.38
CA GLN A 76 22.21 15.34 20.75
C GLN A 76 22.79 14.98 19.37
N LYS A 77 23.18 13.72 19.15
CA LYS A 77 23.83 13.27 17.91
C LYS A 77 22.85 13.00 16.77
N TYR A 78 21.67 12.48 17.09
CA TYR A 78 20.74 11.95 16.10
C TYR A 78 19.43 12.73 16.00
N TYR A 79 19.01 13.42 17.05
CA TYR A 79 17.63 13.90 17.18
C TYR A 79 17.55 15.39 17.47
N ARG A 80 16.54 16.05 16.88
CA ARG A 80 16.14 17.41 17.24
C ARG A 80 14.89 17.36 18.10
N VAL A 81 15.06 17.72 19.38
CA VAL A 81 13.93 17.87 20.31
C VAL A 81 13.22 19.19 20.01
N LEU A 82 11.91 19.14 19.82
CA LEU A 82 11.07 20.30 19.58
C LEU A 82 10.62 20.94 20.89
N ASP A 83 10.28 22.22 20.81
CA ASP A 83 9.66 22.95 21.91
C ASP A 83 8.21 22.49 22.12
N ARG A 84 7.71 22.73 23.33
CA ARG A 84 6.35 22.35 23.71
C ARG A 84 5.33 23.08 22.84
N VAL A 85 4.38 22.33 22.31
CA VAL A 85 3.26 22.86 21.52
C VAL A 85 1.96 22.88 22.35
N PRO A 86 1.00 23.76 22.02
CA PRO A 86 -0.33 23.68 22.61
C PRO A 86 -1.03 22.39 22.19
N GLU A 87 -1.95 21.90 23.03
CA GLU A 87 -2.77 20.74 22.72
C GLU A 87 -3.64 21.01 21.48
N ASN A 88 -3.66 20.07 20.54
CA ASN A 88 -4.54 20.15 19.39
C ASN A 88 -5.96 19.72 19.80
N PRO A 89 -7.00 20.56 19.67
CA PRO A 89 -8.36 20.23 20.12
C PRO A 89 -8.97 19.00 19.43
N LEU A 90 -8.70 18.79 18.14
CA LEU A 90 -9.20 17.64 17.39
C LEU A 90 -8.56 16.33 17.86
N VAL A 91 -7.27 16.39 18.20
CA VAL A 91 -6.55 15.27 18.79
C VAL A 91 -7.06 15.01 20.21
N ARG A 92 -7.22 16.04 21.04
CA ARG A 92 -7.67 15.93 22.44
C ARG A 92 -9.00 15.21 22.58
N GLN A 93 -9.92 15.37 21.63
CA GLN A 93 -11.21 14.69 21.59
C GLN A 93 -11.09 13.16 21.44
N GLN A 94 -9.95 12.66 20.97
CA GLN A 94 -9.70 11.21 20.82
C GLN A 94 -9.21 10.54 22.11
N PHE A 95 -9.11 11.30 23.21
CA PHE A 95 -8.58 10.87 24.49
C PHE A 95 -9.65 10.94 25.58
N PRO A 96 -9.57 10.10 26.64
CA PRO A 96 -10.44 10.20 27.80
C PRO A 96 -10.39 11.59 28.47
N ARG A 97 -11.42 11.93 29.25
CA ARG A 97 -11.45 13.21 29.99
C ARG A 97 -10.28 13.33 30.97
N HIS A 98 -9.96 12.26 31.68
CA HIS A 98 -8.80 12.18 32.57
C HIS A 98 -7.65 11.45 31.88
N LEU A 99 -6.49 12.11 31.78
CA LEU A 99 -5.32 11.56 31.13
C LEU A 99 -4.44 10.86 32.16
N SER A 100 -4.04 9.62 31.86
CA SER A 100 -2.86 9.02 32.50
C SER A 100 -1.59 9.68 31.95
N THR A 101 -0.44 9.45 32.60
CA THR A 101 0.86 9.94 32.14
C THR A 101 1.14 9.56 30.68
N ASN A 102 0.91 8.29 30.32
CA ASN A 102 1.10 7.81 28.94
C ASN A 102 0.15 8.52 27.96
N ASN A 103 -1.14 8.67 28.33
CA ASN A 103 -2.10 9.38 27.49
C ASN A 103 -1.74 10.87 27.31
N ALA A 104 -1.09 11.49 28.30
CA ALA A 104 -0.61 12.87 28.17
C ALA A 104 0.58 12.97 27.22
N ALA A 105 1.52 12.01 27.28
CA ALA A 105 2.65 11.93 26.36
C ALA A 105 2.18 11.68 24.91
N ASP A 106 1.28 10.72 24.70
CA ASP A 106 0.69 10.44 23.38
C ASP A 106 -0.03 11.66 22.80
N LEU A 107 -0.79 12.38 23.64
CA LEU A 107 -1.48 13.61 23.24
C LEU A 107 -0.47 14.68 22.82
N GLU A 108 0.66 14.80 23.51
CA GLU A 108 1.71 15.73 23.16
C GLU A 108 2.36 15.38 21.81
N VAL A 109 2.73 14.11 21.59
CA VAL A 109 3.30 13.63 20.33
C VAL A 109 2.32 13.87 19.18
N LEU A 110 1.06 13.50 19.35
CA LEU A 110 0.04 13.71 18.31
C LEU A 110 -0.30 15.19 18.09
N SER A 111 -0.26 16.03 19.13
CA SER A 111 -0.42 17.48 18.98
C SER A 111 0.77 18.11 18.25
N THR A 112 1.99 17.64 18.54
CA THR A 112 3.22 18.02 17.84
C THR A 112 3.13 17.63 16.37
N TYR A 113 2.67 16.42 16.08
CA TYR A 113 2.43 15.98 14.72
C TYR A 113 1.35 16.82 14.01
N GLY A 114 0.28 17.14 14.72
CA GLY A 114 -0.83 17.97 14.23
C GLY A 114 -0.46 19.41 13.90
N THR A 115 0.75 19.89 14.24
CA THR A 115 1.25 21.20 13.79
C THR A 115 1.59 21.22 12.29
N GLY A 116 1.79 20.06 11.68
CA GLY A 116 2.25 19.93 10.29
C GLY A 116 3.73 20.27 10.09
N PHE A 117 4.48 20.56 11.17
CA PHE A 117 5.92 20.73 11.09
C PHE A 117 6.63 19.39 10.78
N PRO A 118 6.42 18.29 11.53
CA PRO A 118 6.80 16.97 11.07
C PRO A 118 5.89 16.54 9.90
N THR A 119 6.46 15.81 8.94
CA THR A 119 5.72 15.30 7.78
C THR A 119 5.28 13.85 7.93
N VAL A 120 5.93 13.14 8.85
CA VAL A 120 5.71 11.73 9.14
C VAL A 120 5.81 11.51 10.66
N LEU A 121 4.95 10.64 11.20
CA LEU A 121 5.05 10.13 12.58
C LEU A 121 5.38 8.63 12.54
N VAL A 122 6.34 8.19 13.35
CA VAL A 122 6.70 6.77 13.49
C VAL A 122 6.40 6.31 14.92
N THR A 123 5.53 5.32 15.07
CA THR A 123 5.15 4.71 16.36
C THR A 123 4.74 3.25 16.18
N GLU A 124 5.13 2.40 17.13
CA GLU A 124 4.66 1.01 17.22
C GLU A 124 3.31 0.89 17.97
N ASP A 125 2.79 1.98 18.53
CA ASP A 125 1.54 1.96 19.30
C ASP A 125 0.31 2.01 18.37
N ASN A 126 -0.41 0.88 18.30
CA ASN A 126 -1.66 0.74 17.55
C ASN A 126 -2.78 1.69 18.03
N ALA A 127 -2.88 1.94 19.33
CA ALA A 127 -3.86 2.86 19.89
C ALA A 127 -3.53 4.31 19.49
N MET A 128 -2.25 4.70 19.50
CA MET A 128 -1.81 6.00 19.00
C MET A 128 -2.13 6.19 17.52
N ARG A 129 -1.84 5.18 16.68
CA ARG A 129 -2.21 5.18 15.25
C ARG A 129 -3.72 5.30 15.04
N GLY A 130 -4.51 4.57 15.82
CA GLY A 130 -5.96 4.65 15.79
C GLY A 130 -6.51 6.03 16.17
N ARG A 131 -5.91 6.69 17.17
CA ARG A 131 -6.28 8.07 17.56
C ARG A 131 -5.89 9.07 16.48
N ALA A 132 -4.70 8.96 15.91
CA ALA A 132 -4.24 9.80 14.80
C ALA A 132 -5.21 9.73 13.62
N ALA A 133 -5.59 8.52 13.20
CA ALA A 133 -6.54 8.30 12.11
C ALA A 133 -7.91 8.96 12.37
N ARG A 134 -8.47 8.80 13.58
CA ARG A 134 -9.74 9.45 13.96
C ARG A 134 -9.63 10.98 14.04
N ALA A 135 -8.46 11.52 14.34
CA ALA A 135 -8.18 12.95 14.32
C ALA A 135 -7.89 13.50 12.90
N GLY A 136 -7.93 12.65 11.86
CA GLY A 136 -7.62 13.05 10.49
C GLY A 136 -6.12 13.22 10.21
N LEU A 137 -5.26 12.79 11.12
CA LEU A 137 -3.81 12.81 10.94
C LEU A 137 -3.39 11.61 10.07
N THR A 138 -2.70 11.89 8.97
CA THR A 138 -2.27 10.90 7.97
C THR A 138 -0.75 10.69 8.04
N ASN A 139 -0.20 9.70 7.32
CA ASN A 139 1.25 9.41 7.27
C ASN A 139 1.88 9.05 8.63
N VAL A 140 1.17 8.20 9.37
CA VAL A 140 1.65 7.57 10.59
C VAL A 140 2.06 6.13 10.27
N PHE A 141 3.31 5.77 10.55
CA PHE A 141 3.89 4.46 10.24
C PHE A 141 4.34 3.73 11.52
N ASP A 142 4.41 2.40 11.46
CA ASP A 142 5.30 1.65 12.35
C ASP A 142 6.74 1.69 11.81
N ILE A 143 7.70 1.16 12.58
CA ILE A 143 9.13 1.21 12.24
C ILE A 143 9.37 0.51 10.90
N ASP A 144 8.81 -0.68 10.72
CA ASP A 144 8.96 -1.45 9.48
C ASP A 144 8.43 -0.66 8.29
N ALA A 145 7.18 -0.16 8.34
CA ALA A 145 6.61 0.61 7.23
C ALA A 145 7.38 1.91 6.94
N ALA A 146 8.00 2.52 7.96
CA ALA A 146 8.86 3.69 7.77
C ALA A 146 10.18 3.32 7.09
N ILE A 147 10.83 2.22 7.48
CA ILE A 147 12.06 1.71 6.82
C ILE A 147 11.81 1.49 5.33
N ASP A 148 10.69 0.88 4.98
CA ASP A 148 10.40 0.59 3.57
C ASP A 148 10.15 1.84 2.77
N TRP A 149 9.37 2.75 3.34
CA TRP A 149 9.12 4.04 2.72
C TRP A 149 10.43 4.76 2.43
N LEU A 150 11.41 4.72 3.35
CA LEU A 150 12.74 5.30 3.13
C LEU A 150 13.53 4.53 2.06
N ARG A 151 13.57 3.20 2.12
CA ARG A 151 14.25 2.36 1.14
C ARG A 151 13.78 2.65 -0.29
N GLU A 152 12.50 2.89 -0.48
CA GLU A 152 11.92 3.18 -1.79
C GLU A 152 12.16 4.61 -2.25
N LEU A 153 12.25 5.55 -1.31
CA LEU A 153 12.67 6.91 -1.63
C LEU A 153 14.16 6.98 -2.00
N GLN A 154 14.98 6.08 -1.44
CA GLN A 154 16.39 5.92 -1.78
C GLN A 154 16.55 5.26 -3.14
N ASP A 155 15.87 4.14 -3.36
CA ASP A 155 15.90 3.39 -4.61
C ASP A 155 14.54 2.68 -4.86
N PRO A 156 13.69 3.23 -5.74
CA PRO A 156 12.43 2.59 -6.12
C PRO A 156 12.63 1.24 -6.83
N ALA A 157 13.82 0.96 -7.36
CA ALA A 157 14.12 -0.22 -8.15
C ALA A 157 14.39 -1.49 -7.31
N LEU A 158 14.26 -1.43 -5.99
CA LEU A 158 14.44 -2.61 -5.12
C LEU A 158 13.71 -3.84 -5.67
N ASN A 159 14.44 -4.85 -6.12
CA ASN A 159 13.95 -5.92 -7.00
C ASN A 159 12.61 -6.57 -6.57
N ASN A 160 11.66 -6.66 -7.51
CA ASN A 160 10.54 -7.60 -7.40
C ASN A 160 10.30 -8.30 -8.74
N ALA A 161 11.15 -9.26 -9.08
CA ALA A 161 11.01 -10.13 -10.26
C ALA A 161 9.82 -11.11 -10.20
N ALA A 162 8.98 -11.02 -9.15
CA ALA A 162 7.87 -11.92 -8.96
C ALA A 162 6.79 -11.71 -10.04
N SER A 163 6.63 -12.70 -10.91
CA SER A 163 5.41 -12.92 -11.67
C SER A 163 4.54 -13.95 -10.92
N ALA A 164 3.22 -13.86 -11.12
CA ALA A 164 2.29 -14.85 -10.57
C ALA A 164 2.02 -15.94 -11.60
N ALA A 165 2.13 -17.21 -11.19
CA ALA A 165 1.86 -18.35 -12.05
C ALA A 165 0.95 -19.36 -11.37
N ILE A 166 0.02 -19.94 -12.15
CA ILE A 166 -0.74 -21.12 -11.72
C ILE A 166 0.10 -22.35 -12.04
N VAL A 167 0.44 -23.15 -11.03
CA VAL A 167 1.27 -24.34 -11.19
C VAL A 167 0.60 -25.57 -10.56
N PRO A 168 0.84 -26.78 -11.09
CA PRO A 168 0.43 -27.99 -10.40
C PRO A 168 1.11 -28.09 -9.03
N ALA A 169 0.33 -28.30 -7.97
CA ALA A 169 0.84 -28.24 -6.61
C ALA A 169 1.98 -29.23 -6.30
N TYR A 170 2.05 -30.35 -7.02
CA TYR A 170 3.13 -31.35 -6.85
C TYR A 170 4.50 -30.85 -7.31
N GLN A 171 4.58 -29.76 -8.09
CA GLN A 171 5.85 -29.17 -8.53
C GLN A 171 6.47 -28.24 -7.49
N ILE A 172 5.71 -27.85 -6.46
CA ILE A 172 6.13 -26.83 -5.49
C ILE A 172 7.06 -27.47 -4.45
N ASN A 173 8.26 -26.90 -4.31
CA ASN A 173 9.25 -27.30 -3.31
C ASN A 173 8.77 -26.95 -1.89
N ARG A 174 8.30 -27.97 -1.17
CA ARG A 174 7.80 -27.85 0.21
C ARG A 174 8.89 -27.57 1.25
N ASN A 175 10.16 -27.70 0.87
CA ASN A 175 11.28 -27.41 1.77
C ASN A 175 11.71 -25.95 1.71
N ALA A 176 11.06 -25.11 0.89
CA ALA A 176 11.32 -23.69 0.85
C ALA A 176 10.87 -22.98 2.13
N ASP A 177 11.55 -21.88 2.46
CA ASP A 177 11.36 -21.10 3.70
C ASP A 177 9.90 -20.64 3.92
N LEU A 178 9.17 -20.37 2.83
CA LEU A 178 7.75 -20.02 2.85
C LEU A 178 6.88 -21.00 3.66
N PHE A 179 7.23 -22.29 3.64
CA PHE A 179 6.48 -23.36 4.31
C PHE A 179 6.86 -23.56 5.78
N ALA A 180 8.01 -23.03 6.22
CA ALA A 180 8.46 -23.20 7.59
C ALA A 180 7.45 -22.61 8.58
N SER A 181 6.99 -21.37 8.35
CA SER A 181 5.98 -20.73 9.20
C SER A 181 4.57 -21.32 9.02
N LEU A 182 4.21 -21.83 7.83
CA LEU A 182 2.93 -22.50 7.61
C LEU A 182 2.77 -23.78 8.43
N ARG A 183 3.84 -24.57 8.59
CA ARG A 183 3.83 -25.78 9.43
C ARG A 183 3.58 -25.44 10.90
N SER A 184 4.11 -24.32 11.38
CA SER A 184 3.92 -23.89 12.78
C SER A 184 2.47 -23.50 13.10
N ASP A 185 1.71 -22.98 12.13
CA ASP A 185 0.33 -22.54 12.36
C ASP A 185 -0.73 -23.64 12.12
N TYR A 186 -0.38 -24.74 11.41
CA TYR A 186 -1.35 -25.77 11.01
C TYR A 186 -0.75 -27.19 11.12
N GLU A 187 -0.92 -27.89 12.24
CA GLU A 187 -0.47 -29.29 12.36
C GLU A 187 -1.62 -30.27 12.04
N PRO A 188 -1.48 -31.28 11.15
CA PRO A 188 -0.30 -31.65 10.35
C PRO A 188 -0.34 -31.12 8.89
N PHE A 189 0.34 -30.00 8.62
CA PHE A 189 0.34 -29.31 7.33
C PHE A 189 0.82 -30.19 6.17
N ASP A 190 1.90 -30.95 6.34
CA ASP A 190 2.49 -31.76 5.26
C ASP A 190 1.57 -32.90 4.81
N ARG A 191 0.79 -33.45 5.75
CA ARG A 191 -0.25 -34.43 5.46
C ARG A 191 -1.41 -33.78 4.72
N TRP A 192 -1.87 -32.62 5.20
CA TRP A 192 -2.90 -31.84 4.52
C TRP A 192 -2.48 -31.48 3.08
N TRP A 193 -1.24 -31.05 2.86
CA TRP A 193 -0.72 -30.75 1.54
C TRP A 193 -0.80 -31.96 0.61
N SER A 194 -0.29 -33.10 1.05
CA SER A 194 -0.30 -34.34 0.26
C SER A 194 -1.74 -34.79 -0.05
N ASP A 195 -2.59 -34.90 0.97
CA ASP A 195 -3.92 -35.50 0.88
C ASP A 195 -4.95 -34.56 0.24
N LYS A 196 -4.84 -33.26 0.49
CA LYS A 196 -5.86 -32.27 0.10
C LYS A 196 -5.42 -31.40 -1.06
N VAL A 197 -4.15 -31.02 -1.15
CA VAL A 197 -3.68 -30.10 -2.19
C VAL A 197 -3.22 -30.87 -3.41
N VAL A 198 -2.27 -31.80 -3.24
CA VAL A 198 -1.71 -32.59 -4.35
C VAL A 198 -2.72 -33.61 -4.87
N HIS A 199 -3.26 -34.47 -4.00
CA HIS A 199 -4.13 -35.57 -4.43
C HIS A 199 -5.48 -35.10 -5.01
N GLN A 200 -5.99 -33.94 -4.56
CA GLN A 200 -7.22 -33.35 -5.10
C GLN A 200 -6.96 -32.31 -6.20
N GLU A 201 -5.71 -32.21 -6.67
CA GLU A 201 -5.29 -31.29 -7.75
C GLU A 201 -5.75 -29.84 -7.52
N ARG A 202 -5.65 -29.36 -6.27
CA ARG A 202 -6.07 -28.00 -5.95
C ARG A 202 -5.20 -27.00 -6.71
N PRO A 203 -5.82 -26.02 -7.39
CA PRO A 203 -5.08 -24.95 -8.04
C PRO A 203 -4.19 -24.22 -7.03
N ALA A 204 -2.91 -24.08 -7.37
CA ALA A 204 -1.96 -23.29 -6.60
C ALA A 204 -1.44 -22.13 -7.45
N ILE A 205 -1.55 -20.92 -6.92
CA ILE A 205 -0.90 -19.73 -7.48
C ILE A 205 0.36 -19.49 -6.68
N ILE A 206 1.49 -19.33 -7.35
CA ILE A 206 2.77 -18.98 -6.72
C ILE A 206 3.28 -17.64 -7.21
N LEU A 207 4.11 -17.00 -6.38
CA LEU A 207 5.03 -15.94 -6.79
C LEU A 207 6.46 -16.52 -6.84
N GLY A 208 7.28 -16.07 -7.78
CA GLY A 208 8.64 -16.58 -7.95
C GLY A 208 8.64 -17.89 -8.74
N SER A 209 9.38 -18.90 -8.29
CA SER A 209 9.48 -20.20 -8.99
C SER A 209 8.91 -21.35 -8.15
N PRO A 210 8.51 -22.48 -8.76
CA PRO A 210 8.10 -23.66 -8.00
C PRO A 210 9.18 -24.17 -7.04
N LEU A 211 10.46 -23.97 -7.36
CA LEU A 211 11.59 -24.41 -6.54
C LEU A 211 11.87 -23.48 -5.36
N ALA A 212 11.55 -22.20 -5.51
CA ALA A 212 11.73 -21.15 -4.50
C ALA A 212 10.53 -20.18 -4.59
N PRO A 213 9.38 -20.54 -3.98
CA PRO A 213 8.19 -19.70 -4.00
C PRO A 213 8.29 -18.57 -2.98
N ASP A 214 8.05 -17.34 -3.43
CA ASP A 214 8.01 -16.13 -2.59
C ASP A 214 6.59 -15.82 -2.08
N GLY A 215 5.61 -16.56 -2.58
CA GLY A 215 4.20 -16.48 -2.22
C GLY A 215 3.40 -17.66 -2.76
N LEU A 216 2.30 -17.97 -2.08
CA LEU A 216 1.46 -19.12 -2.31
C LEU A 216 0.00 -18.80 -1.96
N ALA A 217 -0.89 -19.06 -2.92
CA ALA A 217 -2.32 -19.18 -2.69
C ALA A 217 -2.82 -20.55 -3.14
N VAL A 218 -3.42 -21.32 -2.23
CA VAL A 218 -4.08 -22.60 -2.56
C VAL A 218 -5.57 -22.35 -2.65
N LEU A 219 -6.18 -22.76 -3.76
CA LEU A 219 -7.56 -22.44 -4.07
C LEU A 219 -8.43 -23.70 -4.09
N LYS A 220 -9.70 -23.55 -3.74
CA LYS A 220 -10.69 -24.62 -3.80
C LYS A 220 -12.05 -24.05 -4.16
N GLU A 221 -12.77 -24.71 -5.05
CA GLU A 221 -14.18 -24.45 -5.29
C GLU A 221 -15.03 -25.03 -4.14
N GLU A 222 -15.95 -24.23 -3.61
CA GLU A 222 -16.94 -24.67 -2.64
C GLU A 222 -18.34 -24.21 -3.03
N THR A 223 -19.34 -24.96 -2.59
CA THR A 223 -20.75 -24.70 -2.89
C THR A 223 -21.56 -24.53 -1.61
N GLY A 224 -22.53 -23.62 -1.61
CA GLY A 224 -23.48 -23.41 -0.51
C GLY A 224 -22.86 -23.08 0.85
N THR A 225 -21.63 -22.59 0.89
CA THR A 225 -20.90 -22.36 2.14
C THR A 225 -21.16 -20.95 2.67
N PHE A 226 -21.49 -20.84 3.97
CA PHE A 226 -21.75 -19.57 4.67
C PHE A 226 -22.81 -18.66 4.04
N GLU A 227 -23.72 -19.18 3.21
CA GLU A 227 -24.75 -18.37 2.53
C GLU A 227 -24.17 -17.26 1.62
N LEU A 228 -22.89 -17.37 1.22
CA LEU A 228 -22.22 -16.37 0.39
C LEU A 228 -22.50 -16.55 -1.12
N GLY A 229 -23.15 -17.65 -1.49
CA GLY A 229 -23.52 -17.99 -2.86
C GLY A 229 -23.40 -19.49 -3.15
N GLU A 230 -23.95 -19.91 -4.28
CA GLU A 230 -23.93 -21.32 -4.71
C GLU A 230 -22.54 -21.80 -5.12
N ARG A 231 -21.68 -20.91 -5.59
CA ARG A 231 -20.31 -21.22 -6.05
C ARG A 231 -19.35 -20.18 -5.54
N LEU A 232 -18.34 -20.62 -4.79
CA LEU A 232 -17.42 -19.77 -4.05
C LEU A 232 -15.98 -20.22 -4.26
N LEU A 233 -15.06 -19.27 -4.27
CA LEU A 233 -13.64 -19.56 -4.23
C LEU A 233 -13.14 -19.49 -2.79
N LYS A 234 -12.81 -20.64 -2.19
CA LYS A 234 -12.07 -20.67 -0.93
C LYS A 234 -10.58 -20.49 -1.21
N ILE A 235 -9.98 -19.52 -0.55
CA ILE A 235 -8.53 -19.37 -0.47
C ILE A 235 -8.09 -20.15 0.78
N CYS A 236 -7.65 -21.40 0.56
CA CYS A 236 -7.29 -22.33 1.64
C CYS A 236 -5.98 -21.96 2.33
N THR A 237 -5.06 -21.36 1.58
CA THR A 237 -3.78 -20.85 2.07
C THR A 237 -3.53 -19.55 1.35
N PHE A 238 -3.09 -18.53 2.07
CA PHE A 238 -2.67 -17.25 1.51
C PHE A 238 -1.44 -16.78 2.28
N LYS A 239 -0.26 -16.93 1.69
CA LYS A 239 1.01 -16.65 2.37
C LYS A 239 2.00 -16.04 1.38
N VAL A 240 2.78 -15.09 1.88
CA VAL A 240 3.96 -14.56 1.20
C VAL A 240 5.15 -14.75 2.12
N GLN A 241 6.34 -14.91 1.55
CA GLN A 241 7.56 -15.15 2.31
C GLN A 241 7.76 -14.02 3.31
N ASP A 242 8.06 -14.40 4.55
CA ASP A 242 8.29 -13.44 5.62
C ASP A 242 9.52 -12.59 5.25
N GLY A 243 9.36 -11.28 5.35
CA GLY A 243 10.36 -10.28 5.03
C GLY A 243 9.97 -8.97 5.70
N SER A 244 10.91 -8.03 5.84
CA SER A 244 10.58 -6.72 6.38
C SER A 244 9.68 -5.97 5.39
N GLY A 245 8.51 -5.54 5.86
CA GLY A 245 7.89 -4.33 5.34
C GLY A 245 7.04 -4.37 4.06
N SER A 246 7.06 -3.30 3.27
CA SER A 246 6.26 -3.01 2.07
C SER A 246 6.47 -4.04 0.97
N GLY A 247 7.65 -4.67 0.90
CA GLY A 247 7.93 -5.75 -0.02
C GLY A 247 7.00 -6.94 0.24
N GLN A 248 6.68 -7.23 1.51
CA GLN A 248 5.69 -8.24 1.89
C GLN A 248 4.27 -7.79 1.49
N ALA A 249 3.90 -6.53 1.78
CA ALA A 249 2.58 -6.00 1.44
C ALA A 249 2.33 -6.01 -0.07
N ARG A 250 3.33 -5.65 -0.88
CA ARG A 250 3.26 -5.64 -2.36
C ARG A 250 3.19 -7.03 -2.96
N ARG A 251 3.99 -7.99 -2.46
CA ARG A 251 3.84 -9.41 -2.83
C ARG A 251 2.46 -9.91 -2.46
N GLY A 252 1.93 -9.49 -1.31
CA GLY A 252 0.54 -9.73 -0.92
C GLY A 252 -0.46 -9.17 -1.93
N GLU A 253 -0.29 -7.91 -2.38
CA GLU A 253 -1.14 -7.27 -3.38
C GLU A 253 -1.08 -7.99 -4.74
N LEU A 254 0.11 -8.39 -5.18
CA LEU A 254 0.30 -9.16 -6.41
C LEU A 254 -0.36 -10.54 -6.35
N LEU A 255 -0.15 -11.27 -5.25
CA LEU A 255 -0.77 -12.58 -5.04
C LEU A 255 -2.30 -12.46 -4.98
N LEU A 256 -2.82 -11.47 -4.25
CA LEU A 256 -4.25 -11.20 -4.17
C LEU A 256 -4.83 -10.83 -5.54
N ARG A 257 -4.11 -10.00 -6.31
CA ARG A 257 -4.50 -9.67 -7.69
C ARG A 257 -4.63 -10.93 -8.54
N ALA A 258 -3.64 -11.82 -8.49
CA ALA A 258 -3.67 -13.09 -9.22
C ALA A 258 -4.84 -13.99 -8.79
N VAL A 259 -5.16 -14.04 -7.49
CA VAL A 259 -6.35 -14.76 -6.97
C VAL A 259 -7.65 -14.13 -7.49
N ILE A 260 -7.75 -12.80 -7.53
CA ILE A 260 -8.93 -12.10 -8.04
C ILE A 260 -9.09 -12.32 -9.54
N ASP A 261 -8.00 -12.28 -10.31
CA ASP A 261 -8.02 -12.59 -11.74
C ASP A 261 -8.38 -14.05 -12.00
N TYR A 262 -7.90 -14.99 -11.18
CA TYR A 262 -8.32 -16.40 -11.22
C TYR A 262 -9.83 -16.54 -10.97
N ALA A 263 -10.34 -15.83 -9.97
CA ALA A 263 -11.75 -15.82 -9.62
C ALA A 263 -12.61 -15.21 -10.74
N ALA A 264 -12.11 -14.13 -11.37
CA ALA A 264 -12.71 -13.45 -12.50
C ALA A 264 -12.86 -14.35 -13.72
N ALA A 265 -11.77 -14.97 -14.15
CA ALA A 265 -11.76 -15.84 -15.32
C ALA A 265 -12.69 -17.06 -15.20
N ARG A 266 -13.09 -17.42 -13.98
CA ARG A 266 -13.97 -18.56 -13.68
C ARG A 266 -15.36 -18.16 -13.17
N ASN A 267 -15.67 -16.87 -13.19
CA ASN A 267 -16.96 -16.29 -12.79
C ASN A 267 -17.37 -16.64 -11.35
N TYR A 268 -16.42 -16.68 -10.41
CA TYR A 268 -16.77 -16.76 -9.00
C TYR A 268 -17.37 -15.43 -8.54
N PRO A 269 -18.61 -15.40 -8.03
CA PRO A 269 -19.26 -14.17 -7.56
C PRO A 269 -18.67 -13.65 -6.24
N ALA A 270 -18.09 -14.55 -5.44
CA ALA A 270 -17.44 -14.23 -4.18
C ALA A 270 -16.30 -15.21 -3.87
N MET A 271 -15.43 -14.78 -2.96
CA MET A 271 -14.34 -15.57 -2.40
C MET A 271 -14.26 -15.36 -0.90
N TYR A 272 -13.61 -16.29 -0.20
CA TYR A 272 -13.37 -16.13 1.23
C TYR A 272 -12.10 -16.83 1.67
N LEU A 273 -11.61 -16.45 2.85
CA LEU A 273 -10.55 -17.14 3.59
C LEU A 273 -10.88 -17.12 5.09
N THR A 274 -10.23 -18.01 5.84
CA THR A 274 -10.25 -17.95 7.30
C THR A 274 -8.94 -17.40 7.84
N ALA A 275 -9.01 -16.65 8.93
CA ALA A 275 -7.84 -16.15 9.63
C ALA A 275 -8.09 -16.11 11.14
N TRP A 276 -7.10 -16.54 11.92
CA TRP A 276 -7.16 -16.40 13.37
C TRP A 276 -7.21 -14.92 13.79
N PRO A 277 -7.99 -14.56 14.84
CA PRO A 277 -8.07 -13.19 15.34
C PRO A 277 -6.71 -12.58 15.71
N LYS A 278 -5.73 -13.40 16.12
CA LYS A 278 -4.33 -12.99 16.40
C LYS A 278 -3.64 -12.31 15.21
N HIS A 279 -4.09 -12.55 13.98
CA HIS A 279 -3.52 -11.96 12.76
C HIS A 279 -4.19 -10.63 12.38
N GLU A 280 -4.25 -9.68 13.32
CA GLU A 280 -4.90 -8.37 13.13
C GLU A 280 -4.36 -7.61 11.90
N LYS A 281 -3.05 -7.69 11.64
CA LYS A 281 -2.41 -7.06 10.47
C LYS A 281 -3.01 -7.58 9.15
N LEU A 282 -3.18 -8.90 9.00
CA LEU A 282 -3.75 -9.50 7.80
C LEU A 282 -5.23 -9.13 7.65
N VAL A 283 -6.01 -9.20 8.73
CA VAL A 283 -7.44 -8.83 8.73
C VAL A 283 -7.62 -7.36 8.33
N GLY A 284 -6.81 -6.47 8.88
CA GLY A 284 -6.81 -5.05 8.53
C GLY A 284 -6.39 -4.79 7.08
N TRP A 285 -5.39 -5.54 6.57
CA TRP A 285 -4.95 -5.46 5.19
C TRP A 285 -6.03 -5.92 4.20
N LEU A 286 -6.67 -7.07 4.45
CA LEU A 286 -7.76 -7.61 3.62
C LEU A 286 -8.94 -6.62 3.49
N LYS A 287 -9.29 -5.92 4.57
CA LYS A 287 -10.35 -4.90 4.56
C LYS A 287 -10.09 -3.76 3.57
N GLN A 288 -8.83 -3.39 3.34
CA GLN A 288 -8.46 -2.36 2.35
C GLN A 288 -8.73 -2.81 0.89
N PHE A 289 -8.86 -4.12 0.67
CA PHE A 289 -9.19 -4.74 -0.61
C PHE A 289 -10.63 -5.26 -0.66
N GLY A 290 -11.50 -4.75 0.21
CA GLY A 290 -12.95 -5.03 0.16
C GLY A 290 -13.38 -6.34 0.80
N PHE A 291 -12.49 -7.03 1.52
CA PHE A 291 -12.93 -8.13 2.38
C PHE A 291 -13.64 -7.58 3.62
N PHE A 292 -14.65 -8.30 4.08
CA PHE A 292 -15.36 -8.01 5.32
C PHE A 292 -15.44 -9.28 6.16
N GLN A 293 -15.54 -9.11 7.49
CA GLN A 293 -15.81 -10.23 8.37
C GLN A 293 -17.27 -10.64 8.21
N HIS A 294 -17.49 -11.85 7.70
CA HIS A 294 -18.83 -12.40 7.45
C HIS A 294 -19.38 -13.14 8.67
N THR A 295 -18.56 -14.03 9.24
CA THR A 295 -18.91 -14.82 10.43
C THR A 295 -17.64 -15.29 11.15
N VAL A 296 -17.79 -16.08 12.21
CA VAL A 296 -16.72 -16.77 12.92
C VAL A 296 -16.98 -18.27 12.86
N THR A 297 -15.95 -19.07 12.59
CA THR A 297 -16.07 -20.54 12.58
C THR A 297 -16.27 -21.08 13.99
N ALA A 298 -16.70 -22.34 14.12
CA ALA A 298 -16.84 -23.00 15.42
C ALA A 298 -15.52 -23.03 16.22
N ASP A 299 -14.39 -23.12 15.50
CA ASP A 299 -13.05 -23.15 16.07
C ASP A 299 -12.49 -21.75 16.39
N GLY A 300 -13.24 -20.67 16.10
CA GLY A 300 -12.88 -19.30 16.44
C GLY A 300 -12.13 -18.51 15.37
N GLU A 301 -11.97 -19.05 14.15
CA GLU A 301 -11.38 -18.30 13.03
C GLU A 301 -12.39 -17.31 12.44
N LEU A 302 -11.91 -16.14 12.02
CA LEU A 302 -12.72 -15.15 11.31
C LEU A 302 -12.89 -15.58 9.85
N VAL A 303 -14.12 -15.62 9.36
CA VAL A 303 -14.43 -15.81 7.93
C VAL A 303 -14.39 -14.45 7.25
N MET A 304 -13.32 -14.19 6.51
CA MET A 304 -13.13 -12.97 5.73
C MET A 304 -13.62 -13.21 4.30
N ALA A 305 -14.75 -12.59 3.92
CA ALA A 305 -15.39 -12.77 2.63
C ALA A 305 -15.24 -11.52 1.75
N LYS A 306 -15.24 -11.70 0.43
CA LYS A 306 -15.26 -10.63 -0.57
C LYS A 306 -16.20 -10.99 -1.70
N HIS A 307 -17.17 -10.11 -1.96
CA HIS A 307 -17.95 -10.15 -3.19
C HIS A 307 -17.16 -9.51 -4.33
N ARG A 308 -17.23 -10.09 -5.52
CA ARG A 308 -16.61 -9.54 -6.74
C ARG A 308 -17.57 -8.69 -7.57
N VAL A 309 -18.87 -8.82 -7.34
CA VAL A 309 -19.92 -7.99 -7.92
C VAL A 309 -20.94 -7.63 -6.85
N PRO A 310 -21.67 -6.51 -6.99
CA PRO A 310 -22.76 -6.18 -6.08
C PRO A 310 -23.80 -7.31 -6.01
N PRO A 311 -24.13 -7.81 -4.80
CA PRO A 311 -25.27 -8.70 -4.64
C PRO A 311 -26.58 -8.04 -5.11
N PRO A 312 -27.56 -8.82 -5.60
CA PRO A 312 -28.86 -8.28 -6.01
C PRO A 312 -29.53 -7.46 -4.90
N GLY A 313 -30.16 -6.34 -5.28
CA GLY A 313 -30.90 -5.48 -4.35
C GLY A 313 -30.04 -4.55 -3.47
N GLN A 314 -28.71 -4.57 -3.61
CA GLN A 314 -27.84 -3.62 -2.92
C GLN A 314 -27.97 -2.21 -3.49
N VAL A 315 -27.95 -1.21 -2.59
CA VAL A 315 -27.91 0.20 -2.99
C VAL A 315 -26.58 0.49 -3.71
N PRO A 316 -26.60 1.15 -4.89
CA PRO A 316 -25.39 1.49 -5.61
C PRO A 316 -24.44 2.35 -4.77
N LEU A 317 -23.22 1.88 -4.54
CA LEU A 317 -22.17 2.59 -3.79
C LEU A 317 -21.51 3.69 -4.62
N ALA A 318 -20.96 4.72 -3.97
CA ALA A 318 -20.14 5.71 -4.67
C ALA A 318 -19.00 5.02 -5.46
N PRO A 319 -18.55 5.57 -6.59
CA PRO A 319 -17.56 4.91 -7.46
C PRO A 319 -16.30 4.38 -6.76
N LEU A 320 -15.73 5.15 -5.83
CA LEU A 320 -14.58 4.70 -5.05
C LEU A 320 -14.92 3.53 -4.11
N ASP A 321 -16.03 3.65 -3.37
CA ASP A 321 -16.48 2.59 -2.44
C ASP A 321 -16.80 1.29 -3.20
N HIS A 322 -17.37 1.40 -4.41
CA HIS A 322 -17.58 0.27 -5.31
C HIS A 322 -16.25 -0.39 -5.69
N ALA A 323 -15.27 0.41 -6.14
CA ALA A 323 -13.95 -0.09 -6.52
C ALA A 323 -13.14 -0.67 -5.34
N ILE A 324 -13.41 -0.21 -4.11
CA ILE A 324 -12.87 -0.82 -2.89
C ILE A 324 -13.55 -2.16 -2.61
N ARG A 325 -14.89 -2.17 -2.57
CA ARG A 325 -15.67 -3.32 -2.11
C ARG A 325 -15.65 -4.47 -3.10
N TYR A 326 -15.86 -4.19 -4.38
CA TYR A 326 -16.06 -5.21 -5.41
C TYR A 326 -14.87 -5.37 -6.35
N GLY A 327 -14.08 -4.31 -6.55
CA GLY A 327 -12.90 -4.37 -7.41
C GLY A 327 -11.73 -5.18 -6.82
N PRO A 328 -10.66 -5.46 -7.61
CA PRO A 328 -10.55 -5.19 -9.04
C PRO A 328 -11.54 -5.99 -9.91
N ARG A 329 -11.71 -5.60 -11.18
CA ARG A 329 -12.63 -6.21 -12.18
C ARG A 329 -14.11 -5.94 -11.91
N SER A 330 -14.41 -4.90 -11.14
CA SER A 330 -15.76 -4.40 -10.96
C SER A 330 -15.70 -2.91 -10.69
N LEU A 331 -16.17 -2.16 -11.67
CA LEU A 331 -16.13 -0.70 -11.68
C LEU A 331 -17.55 -0.16 -11.71
N ARG A 332 -17.73 1.00 -11.11
CA ARG A 332 -18.85 1.90 -11.39
C ARG A 332 -18.22 3.19 -11.88
N ILE A 333 -18.47 3.54 -13.12
CA ILE A 333 -17.78 4.67 -13.77
C ILE A 333 -18.78 5.80 -13.88
N GLU A 334 -18.53 6.97 -13.30
CA GLU A 334 -19.36 8.17 -13.50
C GLU A 334 -18.64 9.23 -14.31
N GLU A 335 -17.35 9.39 -14.03
CA GLU A 335 -16.44 10.31 -14.70
C GLU A 335 -15.15 9.59 -15.04
N ALA A 336 -14.54 9.94 -16.17
CA ALA A 336 -13.28 9.35 -16.63
C ALA A 336 -12.31 10.40 -17.16
N HIS A 337 -11.02 10.11 -17.04
CA HIS A 337 -9.93 10.97 -17.50
C HIS A 337 -8.89 10.16 -18.26
N VAL A 338 -8.42 10.69 -19.39
CA VAL A 338 -7.26 10.14 -20.09
C VAL A 338 -5.99 10.74 -19.47
N VAL A 339 -5.09 9.86 -19.03
CA VAL A 339 -3.81 10.22 -18.41
C VAL A 339 -2.69 9.86 -19.38
N PRO A 340 -2.06 10.84 -20.05
CA PRO A 340 -0.90 10.56 -20.89
C PRO A 340 0.30 10.20 -20.01
N ILE A 341 0.94 9.07 -20.29
CA ILE A 341 2.13 8.60 -19.58
C ILE A 341 3.19 8.15 -20.59
N ARG A 342 4.43 8.58 -20.37
CA ARG A 342 5.57 8.21 -21.23
C ARG A 342 5.95 6.77 -20.96
N HIS A 343 6.31 6.02 -22.01
CA HIS A 343 6.64 4.60 -21.93
C HIS A 343 7.60 4.25 -20.77
N HIS A 344 8.73 4.96 -20.58
CA HIS A 344 9.66 4.66 -19.48
C HIS A 344 9.04 4.74 -18.07
N TYR A 345 8.06 5.61 -17.82
CA TYR A 345 7.34 5.64 -16.55
C TYR A 345 6.18 4.65 -16.52
N HIS A 346 5.55 4.42 -17.67
CA HIS A 346 4.47 3.46 -17.83
C HIS A 346 4.96 2.04 -17.57
N ASP A 347 6.06 1.64 -18.20
CA ASP A 347 6.63 0.30 -18.13
C ASP A 347 7.08 -0.03 -16.68
N ARG A 348 7.43 0.99 -15.89
CA ARG A 348 7.75 0.85 -14.45
C ARG A 348 6.50 0.80 -13.56
N LEU A 349 5.52 1.69 -13.81
CA LEU A 349 4.32 1.83 -12.97
C LEU A 349 3.28 0.74 -13.29
N LEU A 350 3.26 0.25 -14.52
CA LEU A 350 2.26 -0.65 -15.10
C LEU A 350 2.93 -1.77 -15.97
N PRO A 351 3.94 -2.51 -15.49
CA PRO A 351 4.78 -3.41 -16.29
C PRO A 351 4.03 -4.48 -17.10
N ASP A 352 3.05 -5.17 -16.50
CA ASP A 352 2.35 -6.29 -17.18
C ASP A 352 1.28 -5.84 -18.20
N SER A 353 1.36 -4.60 -18.70
CA SER A 353 0.41 -4.04 -19.67
C SER A 353 0.87 -4.15 -21.14
N ASP A 354 2.09 -4.64 -21.38
CA ASP A 354 2.58 -4.95 -22.73
C ASP A 354 2.51 -6.47 -22.99
N ASP A 355 2.01 -6.88 -24.15
CA ASP A 355 1.89 -8.29 -24.58
C ASP A 355 3.27 -8.95 -24.83
N GLN A 356 4.32 -8.15 -25.00
CA GLN A 356 5.70 -8.61 -25.00
C GLN A 356 6.17 -8.55 -23.55
N GLY A 357 6.23 -9.70 -22.88
CA GLY A 357 6.77 -9.81 -21.53
C GLY A 357 8.04 -8.97 -21.41
N SER A 358 7.99 -7.97 -20.52
CA SER A 358 9.13 -7.08 -20.29
C SER A 358 10.35 -7.93 -19.96
N LEU A 359 11.42 -7.79 -20.75
CA LEU A 359 12.74 -8.37 -20.46
C LEU A 359 13.40 -7.69 -19.24
N PHE A 360 12.80 -6.61 -18.71
CA PHE A 360 13.27 -5.88 -17.55
C PHE A 360 12.65 -6.45 -16.26
N GLU A 361 13.46 -6.52 -15.22
CA GLU A 361 13.00 -6.85 -13.86
C GLU A 361 11.90 -5.87 -13.43
N ASN A 362 10.81 -6.39 -12.89
CA ASN A 362 9.68 -5.58 -12.46
C ASN A 362 10.03 -4.80 -11.18
N GLU A 363 9.72 -3.51 -11.18
CA GLU A 363 9.79 -2.70 -9.95
C GLU A 363 8.68 -3.10 -8.97
N PRO A 364 8.89 -3.05 -7.65
CA PRO A 364 7.91 -3.45 -6.64
C PRO A 364 6.54 -2.79 -6.79
N CYS A 365 6.53 -1.50 -7.14
CA CYS A 365 5.30 -0.74 -7.26
C CYS A 365 4.51 -1.13 -8.52
N GLY A 366 5.15 -1.71 -9.53
CA GLY A 366 4.54 -2.20 -10.78
C GLY A 366 3.50 -3.30 -10.56
N ASN A 367 3.66 -4.08 -9.50
CA ASN A 367 2.83 -5.26 -9.19
C ASN A 367 1.77 -5.01 -8.11
N ALA A 368 1.76 -3.83 -7.48
CA ALA A 368 0.77 -3.45 -6.48
C ALA A 368 -0.58 -3.07 -7.11
N ILE A 369 -1.68 -3.29 -6.39
CA ILE A 369 -3.02 -2.80 -6.76
C ILE A 369 -3.07 -1.29 -6.49
N ARG A 370 -2.56 -0.81 -5.36
CA ARG A 370 -2.55 0.61 -5.01
C ARG A 370 -1.25 1.27 -5.46
N LYS A 371 -1.35 2.35 -6.22
CA LYS A 371 -0.26 3.03 -6.92
C LYS A 371 -0.33 4.54 -6.77
N ALA A 372 0.76 5.22 -7.07
CA ALA A 372 0.89 6.67 -7.03
C ALA A 372 1.50 7.19 -8.33
N TYR A 373 0.74 8.01 -9.05
CA TYR A 373 1.18 8.70 -10.26
C TYR A 373 1.49 10.17 -9.94
N LEU A 374 2.66 10.64 -10.36
CA LEU A 374 3.08 12.03 -10.24
C LEU A 374 3.09 12.70 -11.60
N CYS A 375 2.56 13.92 -11.66
CA CYS A 375 2.65 14.76 -12.86
C CYS A 375 2.62 16.24 -12.50
N ARG A 376 2.99 17.09 -13.46
CA ARG A 376 2.88 18.56 -13.31
C ARG A 376 1.63 19.09 -13.99
N SER A 377 0.55 18.31 -14.01
CA SER A 377 -0.71 18.77 -14.59
C SER A 377 -1.30 19.89 -13.74
N ASN A 378 -1.69 20.98 -14.40
CA ASN A 378 -2.39 22.09 -13.75
C ASN A 378 -3.85 21.75 -13.42
N THR A 379 -4.35 20.59 -13.89
CA THR A 379 -5.72 20.17 -13.61
C THR A 379 -5.95 19.98 -12.11
N ARG A 380 -7.17 20.31 -11.68
CA ARG A 380 -7.71 20.06 -10.34
C ARG A 380 -9.02 19.27 -10.41
N LEU A 381 -9.30 18.64 -11.55
CA LEU A 381 -10.57 17.98 -11.87
C LEU A 381 -10.65 16.52 -11.36
N LEU A 382 -9.57 15.99 -10.80
CA LEU A 382 -9.54 14.61 -10.30
C LEU A 382 -10.12 14.54 -8.90
N GLU A 383 -11.23 13.81 -8.77
CA GLU A 383 -11.89 13.53 -7.50
C GLU A 383 -11.85 12.02 -7.20
N PRO A 384 -11.92 11.64 -5.91
CA PRO A 384 -12.04 10.24 -5.51
C PRO A 384 -13.17 9.52 -6.27
N GLY A 385 -12.87 8.37 -6.86
CA GLY A 385 -13.83 7.59 -7.64
C GLY A 385 -13.82 7.85 -9.15
N HIS A 386 -13.14 8.90 -9.63
CA HIS A 386 -12.95 9.09 -11.07
C HIS A 386 -12.10 7.97 -11.67
N LEU A 387 -12.45 7.53 -12.87
CA LEU A 387 -11.66 6.57 -13.64
C LEU A 387 -10.48 7.29 -14.30
N LEU A 388 -9.30 6.65 -14.25
CA LEU A 388 -8.10 7.02 -14.99
C LEU A 388 -7.86 5.99 -16.09
N ALA A 389 -7.80 6.42 -17.35
CA ALA A 389 -7.38 5.62 -18.48
C ALA A 389 -5.95 6.01 -18.88
N PHE A 390 -4.97 5.14 -18.59
CA PHE A 390 -3.56 5.43 -18.79
C PHE A 390 -3.15 5.21 -20.25
N LEU A 391 -2.99 6.30 -20.99
CA LEU A 391 -2.57 6.33 -22.39
C LEU A 391 -1.04 6.31 -22.47
N ARG A 392 -0.45 5.16 -22.78
CA ARG A 392 0.98 5.00 -23.02
C ARG A 392 1.39 5.74 -24.29
N THR A 393 2.46 6.52 -24.21
CA THR A 393 3.02 7.29 -25.32
C THR A 393 4.48 6.94 -25.55
N LYS A 394 4.84 6.62 -26.81
CA LYS A 394 6.20 6.31 -27.26
C LYS A 394 6.41 6.94 -28.65
N PRO A 395 7.58 7.58 -28.91
CA PRO A 395 7.80 8.35 -30.13
C PRO A 395 7.53 7.62 -31.46
N ASP A 396 7.65 6.28 -31.49
CA ASP A 396 7.57 5.48 -32.71
C ASP A 396 6.45 4.42 -32.69
N GLU A 397 5.48 4.54 -31.78
CA GLU A 397 4.37 3.60 -31.67
C GLU A 397 3.04 4.34 -31.49
N GLU A 398 1.96 3.74 -32.00
CA GLU A 398 0.63 4.28 -31.74
C GLU A 398 0.33 4.26 -30.23
N ALA A 399 -0.02 5.44 -29.70
CA ALA A 399 -0.43 5.59 -28.31
C ALA A 399 -1.67 4.73 -28.03
N ARG A 400 -1.72 4.12 -26.85
CA ARG A 400 -2.79 3.18 -26.49
C ARG A 400 -3.07 3.19 -25.00
N VAL A 401 -4.33 3.04 -24.63
CA VAL A 401 -4.69 2.77 -23.24
C VAL A 401 -4.44 1.31 -22.98
N THR A 402 -3.65 1.01 -21.96
CA THR A 402 -3.28 -0.37 -21.58
C THR A 402 -3.81 -0.78 -20.21
N ALA A 403 -4.27 0.20 -19.42
CA ALA A 403 -4.70 0.02 -18.06
C ALA A 403 -5.67 1.12 -17.63
N VAL A 404 -6.61 0.75 -16.76
CA VAL A 404 -7.52 1.67 -16.09
C VAL A 404 -7.44 1.51 -14.58
N GLY A 405 -7.60 2.61 -13.87
CA GLY A 405 -7.65 2.63 -12.40
C GLY A 405 -8.63 3.66 -11.87
N VAL A 406 -8.83 3.67 -10.56
CA VAL A 406 -9.76 4.58 -9.88
C VAL A 406 -8.99 5.47 -8.92
N VAL A 407 -9.22 6.78 -8.97
CA VAL A 407 -8.62 7.76 -8.05
C VAL A 407 -9.06 7.45 -6.63
N GLU A 408 -8.11 7.31 -5.71
CA GLU A 408 -8.38 7.24 -4.26
C GLU A 408 -8.24 8.62 -3.62
N GLN A 409 -7.15 9.32 -3.92
CA GLN A 409 -6.84 10.60 -3.31
C GLN A 409 -5.90 11.40 -4.20
N THR A 410 -5.98 12.72 -4.13
CA THR A 410 -5.06 13.63 -4.81
C THR A 410 -4.41 14.59 -3.83
N LEU A 411 -3.18 15.00 -4.14
CA LEU A 411 -2.46 16.05 -3.45
C LEU A 411 -1.77 16.94 -4.48
N VAL A 412 -1.85 18.24 -4.26
CA VAL A 412 -1.10 19.23 -5.03
C VAL A 412 -0.12 19.90 -4.10
N SER A 413 1.17 19.82 -4.41
CA SER A 413 2.18 20.51 -3.64
C SER A 413 3.42 20.83 -4.45
N ALA A 414 4.10 21.93 -4.11
CA ALA A 414 5.46 22.24 -4.55
C ALA A 414 6.51 21.82 -3.50
N ARG A 415 6.09 21.15 -2.42
CA ARG A 415 6.93 20.70 -1.30
C ARG A 415 7.27 19.22 -1.49
N PRO A 416 8.54 18.86 -1.79
CA PRO A 416 8.96 17.47 -1.97
C PRO A 416 8.59 16.59 -0.78
N SER A 417 8.76 17.11 0.43
CA SER A 417 8.46 16.40 1.68
C SER A 417 6.98 15.96 1.77
N GLN A 418 6.05 16.80 1.30
CA GLN A 418 4.62 16.46 1.29
C GLN A 418 4.30 15.41 0.23
N ILE A 419 4.89 15.53 -0.96
CA ILE A 419 4.68 14.55 -2.04
C ILE A 419 5.22 13.18 -1.62
N ALA A 420 6.45 13.13 -1.10
CA ALA A 420 7.10 11.91 -0.64
C ALA A 420 6.32 11.20 0.49
N ALA A 421 5.80 11.96 1.47
CA ALA A 421 4.96 11.41 2.53
C ALA A 421 3.59 10.93 1.99
N PHE A 422 3.00 11.65 1.03
CA PHE A 422 1.71 11.32 0.46
C PHE A 422 1.69 10.06 -0.39
N VAL A 423 2.71 9.84 -1.23
CA VAL A 423 2.78 8.65 -2.09
C VAL A 423 3.00 7.36 -1.31
N ARG A 424 3.53 7.45 -0.08
CA ARG A 424 3.77 6.31 0.84
C ARG A 424 4.41 5.13 0.12
N GLY A 425 5.43 5.43 -0.69
CA GLY A 425 6.16 4.40 -1.38
C GLY A 425 5.51 3.78 -2.62
N ARG A 426 4.28 4.17 -2.95
CA ARG A 426 3.51 3.58 -4.06
C ARG A 426 3.90 4.12 -5.43
N THR A 427 5.08 4.72 -5.56
CA THR A 427 5.49 5.48 -6.75
C THR A 427 6.77 4.93 -7.35
N VAL A 428 6.96 5.16 -8.65
CA VAL A 428 8.19 4.82 -9.39
C VAL A 428 9.27 5.89 -9.25
N TYR A 429 8.93 7.06 -8.69
CA TYR A 429 9.86 8.19 -8.62
C TYR A 429 10.70 8.13 -7.35
N ASP A 430 12.02 8.22 -7.50
CA ASP A 430 12.93 8.38 -6.36
C ASP A 430 12.77 9.77 -5.73
N TYR A 431 13.35 9.98 -4.54
CA TYR A 431 13.21 11.26 -3.85
C TYR A 431 13.83 12.43 -4.63
N GLN A 432 14.95 12.22 -5.34
CA GLN A 432 15.61 13.26 -6.14
C GLN A 432 14.76 13.64 -7.38
N GLU A 433 14.05 12.69 -7.98
CA GLU A 433 13.05 12.92 -9.01
C GLU A 433 11.90 13.78 -8.47
N ILE A 434 11.38 13.46 -7.29
CA ILE A 434 10.33 14.25 -6.62
C ILE A 434 10.81 15.69 -6.37
N GLU A 435 12.03 15.87 -5.86
CA GLU A 435 12.63 17.19 -5.66
C GLU A 435 12.78 17.98 -6.96
N ARG A 436 13.30 17.34 -8.01
CA ARG A 436 13.43 17.95 -9.35
C ARG A 436 12.09 18.32 -9.98
N MET A 437 11.03 17.55 -9.70
CA MET A 437 9.69 17.89 -10.17
C MET A 437 9.14 19.12 -9.44
N CYS A 438 9.30 19.17 -8.12
CA CYS A 438 8.82 20.25 -7.25
C CYS A 438 9.58 21.57 -7.47
N SER A 439 10.88 21.52 -7.80
CA SER A 439 11.66 22.72 -8.12
C SER A 439 11.19 23.44 -9.40
N ARG A 440 10.40 22.75 -10.24
CA ARG A 440 9.80 23.29 -11.48
C ARG A 440 8.35 23.74 -11.29
N GLY A 441 7.85 23.76 -10.06
CA GLY A 441 6.48 24.17 -9.70
C GLY A 441 5.68 23.06 -9.02
N SER A 442 4.37 23.28 -8.89
CA SER A 442 3.50 22.31 -8.19
C SER A 442 3.40 20.98 -8.92
N VAL A 443 3.47 19.90 -8.15
CA VAL A 443 3.24 18.52 -8.57
C VAL A 443 1.85 18.10 -8.11
N LEU A 444 1.09 17.48 -9.02
CA LEU A 444 -0.11 16.71 -8.72
C LEU A 444 0.31 15.25 -8.50
N ALA A 445 0.13 14.79 -7.26
CA ALA A 445 0.24 13.40 -6.88
C ALA A 445 -1.15 12.76 -6.83
N VAL A 446 -1.31 11.59 -7.44
CA VAL A 446 -2.58 10.86 -7.52
C VAL A 446 -2.36 9.47 -6.97
N LEU A 447 -2.93 9.18 -5.80
CA LEU A 447 -3.11 7.81 -5.33
C LEU A 447 -4.30 7.20 -6.09
N PHE A 448 -4.09 6.02 -6.66
CA PHE A 448 -5.11 5.30 -7.41
C PHE A 448 -5.02 3.79 -7.18
N ARG A 449 -6.12 3.09 -7.40
CA ARG A 449 -6.16 1.63 -7.46
C ARG A 449 -6.23 1.17 -8.91
N LEU A 450 -5.29 0.34 -9.33
CA LEU A 450 -5.32 -0.33 -10.62
C LEU A 450 -6.46 -1.35 -10.63
N ASP A 451 -7.40 -1.21 -11.56
CA ASP A 451 -8.53 -2.12 -11.69
C ASP A 451 -8.29 -3.14 -12.79
N THR A 452 -8.23 -2.69 -14.04
CA THR A 452 -8.23 -3.59 -15.20
C THR A 452 -7.11 -3.22 -16.16
N ARG A 453 -6.39 -4.24 -16.66
CA ARG A 453 -5.52 -4.12 -17.83
C ARG A 453 -6.36 -4.42 -19.08
N THR A 454 -6.30 -3.55 -20.07
CA THR A 454 -7.11 -3.66 -21.29
C THR A 454 -6.40 -4.63 -22.24
N SER A 455 -7.05 -5.74 -22.57
CA SER A 455 -6.56 -6.74 -23.53
C SER A 455 -7.68 -7.09 -24.52
N PRO A 456 -7.55 -6.73 -25.81
CA PRO A 456 -6.43 -5.96 -26.39
C PRO A 456 -6.39 -4.51 -25.84
N PRO A 457 -5.21 -3.86 -25.84
CA PRO A 457 -5.11 -2.42 -25.54
C PRO A 457 -5.98 -1.58 -26.47
N TRP A 458 -6.47 -0.43 -26.00
CA TRP A 458 -7.31 0.47 -26.82
C TRP A 458 -6.44 1.47 -27.58
N PRO A 459 -6.31 1.37 -28.92
CA PRO A 459 -5.47 2.26 -29.71
C PRO A 459 -6.04 3.68 -29.76
N ALA A 460 -5.16 4.67 -29.94
CA ALA A 460 -5.56 6.07 -30.00
C ALA A 460 -6.55 6.36 -31.14
N ALA A 461 -6.46 5.67 -32.28
CA ALA A 461 -7.46 5.77 -33.34
C ALA A 461 -8.87 5.37 -32.87
N THR A 462 -9.00 4.24 -32.18
CA THR A 462 -10.28 3.76 -31.62
C THR A 462 -10.85 4.73 -30.59
N LEU A 463 -10.00 5.23 -29.68
CA LEU A 463 -10.40 6.19 -28.66
C LEU A 463 -10.90 7.52 -29.27
N ARG A 464 -10.31 7.95 -30.40
CA ARG A 464 -10.78 9.12 -31.15
C ARG A 464 -12.12 8.87 -31.82
N ALA A 465 -12.27 7.75 -32.51
CA ALA A 465 -13.52 7.37 -33.17
C ALA A 465 -14.68 7.22 -32.16
N ALA A 466 -14.40 6.73 -30.96
CA ALA A 466 -15.37 6.56 -29.88
C ALA A 466 -15.69 7.86 -29.11
N GLY A 467 -15.05 8.99 -29.44
CA GLY A 467 -15.25 10.25 -28.72
C GLY A 467 -14.69 10.28 -27.28
N VAL A 468 -13.78 9.36 -26.96
CA VAL A 468 -13.07 9.34 -25.66
C VAL A 468 -12.08 10.51 -25.58
N MET A 469 -11.43 10.82 -26.69
CA MET A 469 -10.55 11.99 -26.84
C MET A 469 -10.62 12.53 -28.27
N SER A 470 -10.41 13.83 -28.49
CA SER A 470 -10.31 14.39 -29.85
C SER A 470 -8.91 14.18 -30.45
N THR A 471 -7.89 14.40 -29.63
CA THR A 471 -6.46 14.18 -29.93
C THR A 471 -5.79 13.58 -28.70
N SER A 472 -4.62 12.96 -28.88
CA SER A 472 -3.81 12.51 -27.74
C SER A 472 -3.48 13.72 -26.84
N PRO A 473 -3.88 13.71 -25.55
CA PRO A 473 -3.75 14.89 -24.72
C PRO A 473 -2.32 15.05 -24.20
N GLN A 474 -1.88 16.31 -24.03
CA GLN A 474 -0.57 16.65 -23.46
C GLN A 474 -0.58 16.67 -21.92
N SER A 475 -1.77 16.71 -21.32
CA SER A 475 -1.99 16.67 -19.88
C SER A 475 -3.24 15.84 -19.57
N ILE A 476 -3.56 15.62 -18.29
CA ILE A 476 -4.76 14.86 -17.91
C ILE A 476 -6.01 15.55 -18.46
N ALA A 477 -6.78 14.83 -19.27
CA ALA A 477 -7.96 15.36 -19.96
C ALA A 477 -9.23 14.62 -19.55
N ARG A 478 -10.31 15.35 -19.31
CA ARG A 478 -11.63 14.78 -19.01
C ARG A 478 -12.24 14.15 -20.26
N VAL A 479 -12.87 12.99 -20.09
CA VAL A 479 -13.56 12.25 -21.14
C VAL A 479 -14.98 12.80 -21.31
N SER A 480 -15.48 12.88 -22.55
CA SER A 480 -16.85 13.30 -22.84
C SER A 480 -17.88 12.28 -22.33
N LYS A 481 -19.15 12.69 -22.14
CA LYS A 481 -20.22 11.75 -21.73
C LYS A 481 -20.37 10.56 -22.69
N GLY A 482 -20.25 10.79 -24.00
CA GLY A 482 -20.28 9.73 -25.00
C GLY A 482 -19.08 8.77 -24.88
N GLY A 483 -17.89 9.32 -24.65
CA GLY A 483 -16.69 8.54 -24.39
C GLY A 483 -16.77 7.71 -23.10
N VAL A 484 -17.34 8.26 -22.03
CA VAL A 484 -17.59 7.51 -20.78
C VAL A 484 -18.54 6.34 -21.03
N ALA A 485 -19.62 6.55 -21.80
CA ALA A 485 -20.54 5.47 -22.15
C ALA A 485 -19.83 4.35 -22.94
N TRP A 486 -18.95 4.70 -23.87
CA TRP A 486 -18.13 3.72 -24.59
C TRP A 486 -17.20 2.95 -23.65
N ILE A 487 -16.50 3.63 -22.72
CA ILE A 487 -15.62 2.98 -21.75
C ILE A 487 -16.39 1.99 -20.87
N ARG A 488 -17.59 2.36 -20.40
CA ARG A 488 -18.48 1.47 -19.63
C ARG A 488 -18.79 0.19 -20.39
N THR A 489 -19.14 0.31 -21.67
CA THR A 489 -19.40 -0.87 -22.54
C THR A 489 -18.16 -1.74 -22.71
N GLN A 490 -16.96 -1.17 -22.81
CA GLN A 490 -15.73 -1.97 -22.94
C GLN A 490 -15.30 -2.68 -21.64
N LEU A 491 -15.79 -2.21 -20.49
CA LEU A 491 -15.40 -2.71 -19.16
C LEU A 491 -16.52 -3.46 -18.44
N ASP A 492 -17.68 -3.63 -19.08
CA ASP A 492 -18.91 -4.16 -18.47
C ASP A 492 -19.27 -3.48 -17.14
N ALA A 493 -19.17 -2.14 -17.10
CA ALA A 493 -19.15 -1.31 -15.88
C ALA A 493 -20.26 -0.24 -15.78
#